data_AF-A0A2V9MYI9-F1
#
_entry.id   AF-A0A2V9MYI9-F1
#
_cell.length_a   1.000
_cell.length_b   1.000
_cell.length_c   1.000
_cell.angle_alpha   90.00
_cell.angle_beta   90.00
_cell.angle_gamma   90.00
#
_symmetry.space_group_name_H-M   'P 1'
#
loop_
_entity.id
_entity.type
_entity.pdbx_description
1 polymer ?
#
loop_
_entity_poly.entity_id
_entity_poly.type
_entity_poly.pdbx_seq_one_letter_code
_entity_poly.pdbx_strand_id
1 'polypeptide(L)' 'MLNSGSKPERSWQDIVADAGKEHSPEKLTELSKELEQVLDHRKKLLRTTESGKPPAQKKNQL' A
#
# COMPACT_ATOMS: atom_id res chain seq x y z
N MET A 1 -22.71 -19.47 7.15
CA MET A 1 -21.66 -19.73 6.15
C MET A 1 -20.54 -18.73 6.40
N LEU A 2 -19.36 -19.19 6.80
CA LEU A 2 -18.18 -18.34 7.00
C LEU A 2 -17.69 -17.87 5.63
N ASN A 3 -18.01 -16.64 5.26
CA ASN A 3 -17.38 -16.00 4.11
C ASN A 3 -16.06 -15.37 4.58
N SER A 4 -15.05 -16.21 4.80
CA SER A 4 -13.64 -15.80 4.92
C SER A 4 -13.10 -15.41 3.55
N GLY A 5 -13.81 -14.53 2.85
CA GLY A 5 -13.30 -13.87 1.65
C GLY A 5 -12.30 -12.83 2.14
N SER A 6 -11.03 -13.01 1.78
CA SER A 6 -9.96 -12.03 1.94
C SER A 6 -10.54 -10.65 1.61
N LYS A 7 -10.77 -9.84 2.64
CA LYS A 7 -11.29 -8.47 2.45
C LYS A 7 -10.35 -7.80 1.43
N PRO A 8 -10.88 -7.08 0.44
CA PRO A 8 -10.03 -6.27 -0.43
C PRO A 8 -9.13 -5.43 0.48
N GLU A 9 -7.82 -5.51 0.25
CA GLU A 9 -6.81 -4.74 0.98
C GLU A 9 -7.33 -3.29 1.00
N ARG A 10 -7.75 -2.80 2.18
CA ARG A 10 -8.40 -1.49 2.28
C ARG A 10 -7.42 -0.43 1.80
N SER A 11 -7.92 0.59 1.11
CA SER A 11 -7.05 1.66 0.66
C SER A 11 -6.59 2.50 1.85
N TRP A 12 -5.39 3.08 1.77
CA TRP A 12 -4.88 3.97 2.82
C TRP A 12 -5.83 5.14 3.09
N GLN A 13 -6.57 5.62 2.08
CA GLN A 13 -7.59 6.66 2.25
C GLN A 13 -8.73 6.20 3.17
N ASP A 14 -9.17 4.94 3.05
CA ASP A 14 -10.25 4.40 3.87
C ASP A 14 -9.81 4.26 5.33
N ILE A 15 -8.57 3.79 5.55
CA ILE A 15 -7.99 3.65 6.90
C ILE A 15 -7.87 5.01 7.59
N VAL A 16 -7.41 6.04 6.88
CA VAL A 16 -7.32 7.41 7.41
C VAL A 16 -8.71 8.00 7.66
N ALA A 17 -9.69 7.73 6.79
CA ALA A 17 -11.06 8.19 6.98
C ALA A 17 -11.74 7.53 8.19
N ASP A 18 -11.46 6.25 8.46
CA ASP A 18 -11.91 5.53 9.65
C ASP A 18 -11.22 6.08 10.91
N ALA A 19 -9.90 6.31 10.86
CA ALA A 19 -9.15 6.88 11.98
C ALA A 19 -9.61 8.29 12.36
N GLY A 20 -9.99 9.12 11.38
CA GLY A 20 -10.53 10.46 11.64
C GLY A 20 -11.88 10.49 12.35
N LYS A 21 -12.58 9.36 12.42
CA LYS A 21 -13.89 9.20 13.09
C LYS A 21 -13.81 8.34 14.36
N GLU A 22 -12.66 7.73 14.62
CA GLU A 22 -12.48 6.81 15.73
C GLU A 22 -11.97 7.55 16.98
N HIS A 23 -12.55 7.24 18.12
CA HIS A 23 -12.23 7.85 19.41
C HIS A 23 -11.62 6.86 20.40
N SER A 24 -11.70 5.56 20.11
CA SER A 24 -11.07 4.54 20.92
C SER A 24 -9.56 4.50 20.65
N PRO A 25 -8.71 4.66 21.69
CA PRO A 25 -7.26 4.61 21.53
C PRO A 25 -6.76 3.23 21.07
N GLU A 26 -7.47 2.16 21.45
CA GLU A 26 -7.14 0.79 21.03
C GLU A 26 -7.35 0.63 19.53
N LYS A 27 -8.49 1.09 19.01
CA LYS A 27 -8.78 1.02 17.58
C LYS A 27 -7.93 1.97 16.76
N LEU A 28 -7.59 3.15 17.27
CA LEU A 28 -6.63 4.04 16.61
C LEU A 28 -5.26 3.38 16.47
N THR A 29 -4.85 2.59 17.47
CA THR A 29 -3.61 1.81 17.42
C THR A 29 -3.68 0.73 16.35
N GLU A 30 -4.80 0.02 16.22
CA GLU A 30 -5.02 -0.97 15.16
C GLU A 30 -5.00 -0.34 13.76
N LEU A 31 -5.73 0.76 13.56
CA LEU A 31 -5.79 1.49 12.30
C LEU A 31 -4.41 2.06 11.92
N SER A 32 -3.61 2.50 12.89
CA SER A 32 -2.24 2.96 12.65
C SER A 32 -1.34 1.84 12.14
N LYS A 33 -1.43 0.64 12.73
CA LYS A 33 -0.68 -0.54 12.27
C LYS A 33 -1.11 -0.98 10.87
N GLU A 34 -2.41 -0.95 10.59
CA GLU A 34 -2.94 -1.26 9.26
C GLU A 34 -2.43 -0.27 8.21
N LEU A 35 -2.41 1.03 8.53
CA LEU A 35 -1.88 2.07 7.65
C LEU A 35 -0.40 1.89 7.35
N GLU A 36 0.42 1.56 8.36
CA GLU A 36 1.84 1.30 8.19
C GLU A 36 2.11 0.15 7.22
N GLN A 37 1.32 -0.93 7.31
CA GLN A 37 1.45 -2.09 6.40
C GLN A 37 1.14 -1.72 4.95
N VAL A 38 0.04 -0.99 4.72
CA VAL A 38 -0.36 -0.55 3.37
C VAL A 38 0.68 0.40 2.77
N LEU A 39 1.22 1.32 3.57
CA LEU A 39 2.26 2.25 3.12
C LEU A 39 3.59 1.54 2.82
N ASP A 40 3.99 0.56 3.63
CA ASP A 40 5.19 -0.22 3.39
C ASP A 40 5.05 -1.09 2.12
N HIS A 41 3.90 -1.74 1.92
CA HIS A 41 3.60 -2.48 0.70
C HIS A 41 3.71 -1.57 -0.53
N ARG A 42 3.07 -0.40 -0.50
CA ARG A 42 3.16 0.58 -1.59
C ARG A 42 4.59 1.07 -1.83
N LYS A 43 5.36 1.32 -0.78
CA LYS A 43 6.78 1.72 -0.87
C LYS A 43 7.65 0.63 -1.52
N LYS A 44 7.39 -0.64 -1.21
CA LYS A 44 8.06 -1.79 -1.84
C LYS A 44 7.73 -1.87 -3.33
N LEU A 45 6.47 -1.69 -3.71
CA LEU A 45 6.05 -1.65 -5.12
C LEU A 45 6.70 -0.50 -5.89
N LEU A 46 6.86 0.68 -5.28
CA LEU A 46 7.56 1.79 -5.94
C LEU A 46 9.04 1.45 -6.19
N ARG A 47 9.73 0.85 -5.20
CA ARG A 47 11.13 0.44 -5.34
C ARG A 47 11.37 -0.60 -6.43
N THR A 48 10.42 -1.51 -6.66
CA THR A 48 10.54 -2.50 -7.75
C THR A 48 10.34 -1.86 -9.12
N THR A 49 9.50 -0.83 -9.24
CA THR A 49 9.29 -0.10 -10.51
C THR A 49 10.46 0.83 -10.89
N GLU A 50 11.17 1.42 -9.93
CA GLU A 50 12.33 2.28 -10.20
C GLU A 50 13.57 1.51 -10.67
N SER A 51 13.63 0.19 -10.41
CA SER A 51 14.72 -0.68 -10.87
C SER A 51 14.55 -1.16 -12.32
N GLY A 52 13.53 -0.69 -13.04
CA GLY A 52 13.19 -1.03 -14.41
C GLY A 52 13.61 -0.01 -15.46
N LYS A 53 14.79 0.62 -15.34
CA LYS A 53 15.40 1.35 -16.46
C LYS A 53 16.06 0.30 -17.39
N PRO A 54 15.52 -0.03 -18.57
CA PRO A 54 16.24 -0.89 -19.49
C PRO A 54 17.56 -0.19 -19.88
N PRO A 55 18.68 -0.94 -20.02
CA PRO A 55 19.92 -0.35 -20.48
C PRO A 55 19.68 0.28 -21.85
N ALA A 56 20.17 1.50 -22.04
CA ALA A 56 20.03 2.26 -23.26
C ALA A 56 20.46 1.42 -24.48
N GLN A 57 19.51 0.85 -25.22
CA GLN A 57 19.75 0.39 -26.57
C GLN A 57 19.80 1.61 -27.47
N LYS A 58 20.94 2.32 -27.45
CA LYS A 58 21.31 3.22 -28.54
C LYS A 58 21.61 2.32 -29.74
N LYS A 59 20.60 2.17 -30.59
CA LYS A 59 20.67 1.57 -31.92
C LYS A 59 21.90 2.13 -32.65
N ASN A 60 22.81 1.25 -33.05
CA ASN A 60 23.64 1.50 -34.23
C ASN A 60 22.67 1.66 -35.40
N GLN A 61 22.59 2.86 -35.96
CA GLN A 61 22.07 3.08 -37.30
C GLN A 61 22.96 4.07 -38.03
N LEU A 62 23.49 3.54 -39.14
CA LEU A 62 24.20 4.12 -40.28
C LEU A 62 25.54 4.80 -40.01
#